data_AF-A0A382YJ66-F1
#
_entry.id   AF-A0A382YJ66-F1
#
_cell.length_a   1.000
_cell.length_b   1.000
_cell.length_c   1.000
_cell.angle_alpha   90.00
_cell.angle_beta   90.00
_cell.angle_gamma   90.00
#
_symmetry.space_group_name_H-M   'P 1'
#
loop_
_entity.id
_entity.type
_entity.pdbx_description
1 polymer ?
#
loop_
_entity_poly.entity_id
_entity_poly.type
_entity_poly.pdbx_seq_one_letter_code
_entity_poly.pdbx_strand_id
1 'polypeptide(L)'
;MLELLIDKQDDSKVSIDQFEFKSINKPNFTIDTIKYLKEKFKGASLYMVIGSDQYKNLINWKDYNEVIDSVHIICFKRKSNIINKSFNIDVIDFDYDISSTIIKNKFQNG
;
A
#
# COMPACT_ATOMS: atom_id res chain seq x y z
N MET A 1 -2.83 -11.78 -12.69
CA MET A 1 -4.03 -11.61 -11.83
C MET A 1 -4.42 -10.14 -11.73
N LEU A 2 -3.52 -9.23 -11.32
CA LEU A 2 -3.86 -7.80 -11.20
C LEU A 2 -4.40 -7.17 -12.49
N GLU A 3 -3.80 -7.49 -13.64
CA GLU A 3 -4.26 -7.00 -14.95
C GLU A 3 -5.72 -7.40 -15.26
N LEU A 4 -6.20 -8.54 -14.77
CA LEU A 4 -7.59 -8.99 -14.98
C LEU A 4 -8.59 -8.29 -14.05
N LEU A 5 -8.12 -7.65 -12.99
CA LEU A 5 -8.97 -6.93 -12.02
C LEU A 5 -9.22 -5.48 -12.43
N ILE A 6 -8.45 -4.94 -13.38
CA ILE A 6 -8.62 -3.57 -13.86
C ILE A 6 -9.75 -3.57 -14.88
N ASP A 7 -10.85 -2.88 -14.56
CA ASP A 7 -11.94 -2.65 -15.51
C ASP A 7 -11.44 -1.78 -16.66
N LYS A 8 -11.89 -2.06 -17.89
CA LYS A 8 -11.57 -1.26 -19.08
C LYS A 8 -11.91 0.22 -18.91
N GLN A 9 -12.91 0.55 -18.09
CA GLN A 9 -13.30 1.92 -17.81
C GLN A 9 -12.28 2.67 -16.93
N ASP A 10 -11.44 1.95 -16.18
CA ASP A 10 -10.44 2.50 -15.26
C ASP A 10 -8.99 2.34 -15.75
N ASP A 11 -8.80 1.82 -16.97
CA ASP A 11 -7.48 1.59 -17.58
C ASP A 11 -6.61 2.86 -17.67
N SER A 12 -7.24 4.03 -17.79
CA SER A 12 -6.55 5.33 -17.79
C SER A 12 -6.19 5.85 -16.39
N LYS A 13 -6.76 5.29 -15.33
CA LYS A 13 -6.59 5.74 -13.94
C LYS A 13 -5.70 4.81 -13.12
N VAL A 14 -5.57 3.55 -13.54
CA VAL A 14 -4.83 2.51 -12.81
C VAL A 14 -3.69 2.00 -13.68
N SER A 15 -2.47 2.03 -13.14
CA SER A 15 -1.30 1.46 -13.80
C SER A 15 -0.59 0.48 -12.86
N ILE A 16 -0.07 -0.61 -13.40
CA ILE A 16 0.75 -1.57 -12.65
C ILE A 16 2.22 -1.24 -12.86
N ASP A 17 2.92 -0.93 -11.77
CA ASP A 17 4.37 -0.73 -11.80
C ASP A 17 5.10 -2.04 -11.45
N GLN A 18 6.10 -2.39 -12.26
CA GLN A 18 6.89 -3.62 -12.10
C GLN A 18 8.23 -3.39 -11.40
N PHE A 19 8.52 -2.17 -10.93
CA PHE A 19 9.81 -1.80 -10.32
C PHE A 19 10.24 -2.78 -9.22
N GLU A 20 9.39 -3.01 -8.22
CA GLU A 20 9.69 -3.94 -7.11
C GLU A 20 9.88 -5.38 -7.60
N PHE A 21 9.08 -5.81 -8.59
CA PHE A 21 9.16 -7.17 -9.15
C PHE A 21 10.47 -7.39 -9.92
N LYS A 22 10.94 -6.37 -10.64
CA LYS A 22 12.16 -6.40 -11.45
C LYS A 22 13.42 -6.06 -10.66
N SER A 23 13.30 -5.57 -9.43
CA SER A 23 14.44 -5.24 -8.58
C SER A 23 15.29 -6.48 -8.29
N ILE A 24 16.58 -6.39 -8.64
CA ILE A 24 17.59 -7.43 -8.39
C ILE A 24 18.03 -7.38 -6.92
N ASN A 25 18.01 -6.20 -6.31
CA ASN A 25 18.43 -5.99 -4.93
C ASN A 25 17.26 -6.35 -4.00
N LYS A 26 17.35 -7.52 -3.36
CA LYS A 26 16.41 -7.95 -2.31
C LYS A 26 17.08 -7.89 -0.94
N PRO A 27 16.34 -7.56 0.13
CA PRO A 27 14.90 -7.30 0.18
C PRO A 27 14.50 -5.94 -0.44
N ASN A 28 13.27 -5.84 -0.93
CA ASN A 28 12.69 -4.57 -1.38
C ASN A 28 12.18 -3.79 -0.19
N PHE A 29 12.58 -2.52 -0.08
CA PHE A 29 12.08 -1.61 0.93
C PHE A 29 11.18 -0.54 0.30
N THR A 30 10.10 -0.19 1.00
CA THR A 30 9.15 0.81 0.52
C THR A 30 9.81 2.17 0.28
N ILE A 31 10.86 2.53 1.02
CA ILE A 31 11.60 3.77 0.79
C ILE A 31 12.26 3.83 -0.60
N ASP A 32 12.77 2.69 -1.11
CA ASP A 32 13.39 2.62 -2.42
C ASP A 32 12.33 2.81 -3.53
N THR A 33 11.15 2.22 -3.34
CA THR A 33 9.98 2.42 -4.22
C THR A 33 9.50 3.87 -4.20
N ILE A 34 9.44 4.51 -3.04
CA ILE A 34 9.05 5.92 -2.92
C ILE A 34 10.04 6.82 -3.66
N LYS A 35 11.35 6.58 -3.50
CA LYS A 35 12.41 7.33 -4.23
C LYS A 35 12.25 7.17 -5.74
N TYR A 36 12.05 5.94 -6.21
CA TYR A 36 11.77 5.67 -7.62
C TYR A 36 10.53 6.42 -8.13
N LEU A 37 9.41 6.36 -7.40
CA LEU A 37 8.15 6.99 -7.81
C LEU A 37 8.24 8.52 -7.81
N LYS A 38 8.95 9.12 -6.85
CA LYS A 38 9.22 10.58 -6.84
C LYS A 38 10.03 11.02 -8.06
N GLU A 39 11.03 10.25 -8.46
CA GLU A 39 11.80 10.54 -9.67
C GLU A 39 10.99 10.32 -10.95
N LYS A 40 10.13 9.30 -10.98
CA LYS A 40 9.26 9.00 -12.12
C LYS A 40 8.15 10.04 -12.30
N PHE A 41 7.59 10.56 -11.21
CA PHE A 41 6.47 11.50 -11.19
C PHE A 41 6.89 12.83 -10.55
N LYS A 42 7.86 13.50 -11.17
CA LYS A 42 8.42 14.76 -10.64
C LYS A 42 7.34 15.82 -10.47
N GLY A 43 7.28 16.41 -9.29
CA GLY A 43 6.31 17.44 -8.93
C GLY A 43 4.93 16.93 -8.51
N ALA A 44 4.68 15.61 -8.54
CA ALA A 44 3.43 15.04 -8.03
C ALA A 44 3.48 14.82 -6.51
N SER A 45 2.36 15.05 -5.83
CA SER A 45 2.17 14.61 -4.45
C SER A 45 1.91 13.11 -4.42
N LEU A 46 2.75 12.36 -3.70
CA LEU A 46 2.62 10.91 -3.60
C LEU A 46 1.76 10.54 -2.39
N TYR A 47 0.72 9.74 -2.62
CA TYR A 47 -0.15 9.20 -1.58
C TYR A 47 0.06 7.70 -1.47
N MET A 48 0.28 7.21 -0.25
CA MET A 48 0.49 5.80 0.05
C MET A 48 -0.69 5.25 0.83
N VAL A 49 -1.40 4.29 0.23
CA VAL A 49 -2.55 3.62 0.85
C VAL A 49 -2.07 2.36 1.56
N ILE A 50 -2.31 2.27 2.87
CA ILE A 50 -1.90 1.13 3.71
C ILE A 50 -3.00 0.68 4.66
N GLY A 51 -2.95 -0.58 5.07
CA GLY A 51 -3.89 -1.15 6.05
C GLY A 51 -3.55 -0.78 7.48
N SER A 52 -4.54 -0.87 8.38
CA SER A 52 -4.33 -0.66 9.82
C SER A 52 -3.25 -1.57 10.44
N ASP A 53 -3.05 -2.77 9.88
CA ASP A 53 -2.00 -3.72 10.25
C ASP A 53 -0.61 -3.22 9.82
N GLN A 54 -0.48 -2.72 8.60
CA GLN A 54 0.76 -2.12 8.10
C GLN A 54 1.11 -0.84 8.87
N TYR A 55 0.11 0.01 9.16
CA TYR A 55 0.29 1.22 9.94
C TYR A 55 0.85 0.95 11.35
N LYS A 56 0.34 -0.09 12.04
CA LYS A 56 0.87 -0.50 13.36
C LYS A 56 2.35 -0.91 13.31
N ASN A 57 2.80 -1.45 12.18
CA ASN A 57 4.19 -1.89 11.98
C ASN A 57 5.07 -0.85 11.27
N LEU A 58 4.54 0.33 10.93
CA LEU A 58 5.23 1.33 10.11
C LEU A 58 6.55 1.80 10.73
N ILE A 59 6.61 1.92 12.06
CA ILE A 59 7.82 2.35 12.77
C ILE A 59 9.01 1.37 12.62
N ASN A 60 8.72 0.12 12.26
CA ASN A 60 9.73 -0.90 12.01
C ASN A 60 10.19 -0.94 10.55
N TRP A 61 9.64 -0.08 9.69
CA TRP A 61 10.06 -0.01 8.29
C TRP A 61 11.43 0.65 8.21
N LYS A 62 12.24 0.20 7.25
CA LYS A 62 13.51 0.84 6.93
C LYS A 62 13.27 2.30 6.58
N ASP A 63 14.01 3.20 7.23
CA ASP A 63 13.94 4.64 7.04
C ASP A 63 12.51 5.21 7.21
N TYR A 64 11.73 4.70 8.17
CA TYR A 64 10.32 5.09 8.35
C TYR A 64 10.11 6.61 8.48
N ASN A 65 11.04 7.34 9.10
CA ASN A 65 10.99 8.80 9.18
C ASN A 65 11.00 9.42 7.77
N GLU A 66 11.87 8.93 6.88
CA GLU A 66 11.91 9.39 5.50
C GLU A 66 10.64 9.01 4.73
N VAL A 67 10.06 7.85 5.04
CA VAL A 67 8.77 7.40 4.46
C VAL A 67 7.65 8.36 4.85
N ILE A 68 7.45 8.64 6.13
CA ILE A 68 6.35 9.51 6.60
C ILE A 68 6.50 10.95 6.11
N ASP A 69 7.73 11.42 5.93
CA ASP A 69 8.01 12.77 5.41
C ASP A 69 7.88 12.84 3.88
N SER A 70 7.98 11.70 3.20
CA SER A 70 8.01 11.64 1.74
C SER A 70 6.65 11.49 1.07
N VAL A 71 5.66 10.94 1.77
CA VAL A 71 4.34 10.61 1.19
C VAL A 71 3.21 10.94 2.15
N HIS A 72 2.04 11.23 1.60
CA HIS A 72 0.81 11.34 2.39
C HIS A 72 0.25 9.94 2.65
N ILE A 73 0.15 9.55 3.91
CA ILE A 73 -0.31 8.21 4.28
C ILE A 73 -1.83 8.21 4.47
N ILE A 74 -2.49 7.34 3.71
CA ILE A 74 -3.91 7.04 3.83
C ILE A 74 -4.04 5.64 4.44
N CYS A 75 -4.53 5.58 5.67
CA CYS A 75 -4.75 4.33 6.38
C CYS A 75 -6.20 3.87 6.24
N PHE A 76 -6.42 2.70 5.65
CA PHE A 76 -7.74 2.08 5.66
C PHE A 76 -7.94 1.23 6.93
N LYS A 77 -9.02 1.53 7.64
CA LYS A 77 -9.41 0.82 8.87
C LYS A 77 -10.25 -0.41 8.53
N ARG A 78 -9.88 -1.55 9.11
CA ARG A 78 -10.67 -2.79 9.07
C ARG A 78 -11.19 -3.11 10.47
N LYS A 79 -12.45 -3.58 10.59
CA LYS A 79 -13.02 -4.16 11.82
C LYS A 79 -12.90 -3.29 13.08
N SER A 80 -13.37 -2.04 13.02
CA SER A 80 -13.47 -1.17 14.21
C SER A 80 -12.16 -0.95 15.01
N ASN A 81 -10.98 -1.30 14.48
CA ASN A 81 -9.70 -1.07 15.16
C ASN A 81 -9.47 0.42 15.50
N ILE A 82 -9.12 0.71 16.74
CA ILE A 82 -8.71 2.05 17.16
C ILE A 82 -7.34 2.33 16.52
N ILE A 83 -7.27 3.40 15.72
CA ILE A 83 -6.02 3.89 15.14
C ILE A 83 -5.59 5.07 16.00
N ASN A 84 -4.56 4.84 16.83
CA ASN A 84 -3.89 5.94 17.51
C ASN A 84 -3.01 6.66 16.47
N LYS A 85 -3.36 7.91 16.16
CA LYS A 85 -2.58 8.73 15.23
C LYS A 85 -1.28 9.15 15.91
N SER A 86 -0.19 8.51 15.53
CA SER A 86 1.17 8.87 15.96
C SER A 86 1.76 9.94 15.05
N PHE A 87 1.26 10.06 13.82
CA PHE A 87 1.70 11.01 12.80
C PHE A 87 0.49 11.51 11.99
N ASN A 88 0.71 12.52 11.13
CA ASN A 88 -0.34 13.11 10.32
C ASN A 88 -0.76 12.14 9.19
N ILE A 89 -1.84 11.40 9.43
CA ILE A 89 -2.40 10.43 8.48
C ILE A 89 -3.90 10.64 8.26
N ASP A 90 -4.34 10.36 7.05
CA ASP A 90 -5.76 10.28 6.71
C ASP A 90 -6.27 8.88 7.00
N VAL A 91 -7.44 8.77 7.63
CA VAL A 91 -8.05 7.48 7.95
C VAL A 91 -9.35 7.35 7.17
N ILE A 92 -9.45 6.28 6.39
CA ILE A 92 -10.65 5.94 5.63
C ILE A 92 -11.28 4.69 6.25
N ASP A 93 -12.59 4.73 6.47
CA ASP A 93 -13.32 3.56 6.94
C ASP A 93 -13.62 2.63 5.76
N PHE A 94 -13.16 1.38 5.85
CA PHE A 94 -13.34 0.37 4.81
C PHE A 94 -13.56 -1.00 5.46
N ASP A 95 -14.78 -1.21 5.93
CA ASP A 95 -15.13 -2.40 6.70
C ASP A 95 -15.71 -3.51 5.81
N TYR A 96 -14.88 -4.06 4.93
CA TYR A 96 -15.22 -5.25 4.15
C TYR A 96 -14.49 -6.48 4.65
N ASP A 97 -15.23 -7.52 5.04
CA ASP A 97 -14.69 -8.77 5.59
C ASP A 97 -14.26 -9.75 4.48
N ILE A 98 -13.25 -9.34 3.71
CA ILE A 98 -12.64 -10.18 2.66
C ILE A 98 -11.11 -10.20 2.80
N SER A 99 -10.49 -11.37 2.81
CA SER A 99 -9.02 -11.46 2.82
C SER A 99 -8.54 -12.54 1.86
N SER A 100 -7.33 -12.35 1.34
CA SER A 100 -6.71 -13.36 0.46
C SER A 100 -6.51 -14.70 1.18
N THR A 101 -6.30 -14.70 2.49
CA THR A 101 -6.22 -15.92 3.32
C THR A 101 -7.54 -16.68 3.33
N ILE A 102 -8.67 -15.99 3.55
CA ILE A 102 -10.02 -16.60 3.52
C ILE A 102 -10.30 -17.18 2.13
N ILE A 103 -10.00 -16.43 1.07
CA ILE A 103 -10.22 -16.87 -0.31
C ILE A 103 -9.40 -18.13 -0.62
N LYS A 104 -8.10 -18.12 -0.32
CA LYS A 104 -7.21 -19.27 -0.56
C LYS A 104 -7.68 -20.53 0.18
N ASN A 105 -8.09 -20.40 1.44
CA ASN A 105 -8.58 -21.54 2.22
C ASN A 105 -9.86 -22.14 1.63
N LYS A 106 -10.77 -21.31 1.07
CA LYS A 106 -11.97 -21.80 0.38
C LYS A 106 -11.66 -22.62 -0.86
N PHE A 107 -10.61 -22.26 -1.61
CA PHE A 107 -10.18 -23.00 -2.81
C PHE A 107 -9.32 -24.23 -2.49
N GLN A 108 -8.70 -24.31 -1.30
CA GLN A 108 -7.90 -25.47 -0.89
C GLN A 108 -8.74 -26.58 -0.22
N ASN A 109 -9.88 -26.21 0.37
CA ASN A 109 -10.76 -27.13 1.10
C ASN A 109 -12.05 -27.48 0.34
N GLY A 110 -12.12 -27.16 -0.96
CA GLY A 110 -13.20 -27.52 -1.88
C GLY A 110 -12.65 -28.31 -3.05
#